data_AF-A0A7S0MTV2-F1
#
_entry.id   AF-A0A7S0MTV2-F1
#
_cell.length_a   1.000
_cell.length_b   1.000
_cell.length_c   1.000
_cell.angle_alpha   90.00
_cell.angle_beta   90.00
_cell.angle_gamma   90.00
#
_symmetry.space_group_name_H-M   'P 1'
#
loop_
_entity.id
_entity.type
_entity.pdbx_description
1 polymer ?
#
loop_
_entity_poly.entity_id
_entity_poly.type
_entity_poly.pdbx_seq_one_letter_code
_entity_poly.pdbx_strand_id
1 'polypeptide(L)'
;DNILELSPYLIEIILSNSSGVTNAFCSYSLNRPAAGCRTQVRAVRGLAAFTDIRVDKAGYGLKMTFRAIDNLGNVLPVQVANYGPFDVDPGVPFQLSVVRQPSTEGEKLFLIGQPGRILALQPSVVIQDAGGNEVTVLVKRRVTARLFQN
;
A
#
# COMPACT_ATOMS: atom_id res chain seq x y z
N ASP A 1 2.54 5.17 47.54
CA ASP A 1 3.53 5.41 46.49
C ASP A 1 3.67 4.22 45.55
N ASN A 2 3.52 4.52 44.25
CA ASN A 2 3.91 3.74 43.08
C ASN A 2 3.20 2.41 42.80
N ILE A 3 1.87 2.49 42.64
CA ILE A 3 1.18 1.67 41.64
C ILE A 3 1.42 2.39 40.31
N LEU A 4 2.21 1.78 39.42
CA LEU A 4 2.49 2.06 38.00
C LEU A 4 4.00 1.91 37.75
N GLU A 5 4.54 0.71 38.03
CA GLU A 5 5.67 0.25 37.21
C GLU A 5 5.19 0.24 35.77
N LEU A 6 5.55 1.31 35.06
CA LEU A 6 5.45 1.42 33.62
C LEU A 6 6.08 0.15 33.06
N SER A 7 5.29 -0.78 32.52
CA SER A 7 5.86 -1.90 31.78
C SER A 7 6.80 -1.28 30.72
N PRO A 8 8.13 -1.53 30.79
CA PRO A 8 9.11 -0.83 29.96
C PRO A 8 9.12 -1.33 28.51
N TYR A 9 8.15 -2.17 28.17
CA TYR A 9 8.08 -2.92 26.94
C TYR A 9 6.98 -2.33 26.05
N LEU A 10 7.38 -1.94 24.85
CA LEU A 10 6.49 -1.53 23.79
C LEU A 10 6.29 -2.73 22.86
N ILE A 11 5.08 -2.90 22.35
CA ILE A 11 4.85 -3.80 21.22
C ILE A 11 4.84 -2.94 19.97
N GLU A 12 5.74 -3.28 19.07
CA GLU A 12 5.81 -2.72 17.74
C GLU A 12 5.11 -3.63 16.74
N ILE A 13 4.32 -3.02 15.85
CA ILE A 13 3.80 -3.69 14.67
C ILE A 13 4.60 -3.32 13.42
N ILE A 14 4.82 -4.32 12.57
CA ILE A 14 5.41 -4.20 11.24
C ILE A 14 4.44 -4.82 10.25
N LEU A 15 4.05 -4.07 9.23
CA LEU A 15 3.24 -4.59 8.13
C LEU A 15 4.14 -4.92 6.94
N SER A 16 3.90 -6.07 6.31
CA SER A 16 4.63 -6.53 5.13
C SER A 16 3.68 -7.21 4.13
N ASN A 17 4.05 -7.21 2.86
CA ASN A 17 3.37 -8.02 1.86
C ASN A 17 3.90 -9.48 1.85
N SER A 18 3.34 -10.32 0.98
CA SER A 18 3.75 -11.72 0.82
C SER A 18 5.23 -11.90 0.44
N SER A 19 5.85 -10.89 -0.18
CA SER A 19 7.28 -10.84 -0.52
C SER A 19 8.17 -10.32 0.63
N GLY A 20 7.60 -10.04 1.80
CA GLY A 20 8.33 -9.51 2.96
C GLY A 20 8.72 -8.03 2.84
N VAL A 21 8.21 -7.31 1.84
CA VAL A 21 8.49 -5.89 1.63
C VAL A 21 7.62 -5.04 2.57
N THR A 22 8.24 -4.13 3.31
CA THR A 22 7.63 -3.31 4.38
C THR A 22 7.27 -1.88 3.96
N ASN A 23 7.28 -1.57 2.65
CA ASN A 23 7.11 -0.20 2.17
C ASN A 23 5.64 0.24 2.20
N ALA A 24 5.32 1.04 3.23
CA ALA A 24 4.19 1.99 3.35
C ALA A 24 2.83 1.54 2.78
N PHE A 25 2.07 0.78 3.56
CA PHE A 25 0.66 0.45 3.30
C PHE A 25 -0.31 1.17 4.26
N CYS A 26 0.15 2.08 5.13
CA CYS A 26 -0.66 2.77 6.15
C CYS A 26 -0.27 4.26 6.25
N SER A 27 -1.24 5.18 6.22
CA SER A 27 -1.09 6.56 6.72
C SER A 27 -1.76 6.70 8.09
N TYR A 28 -1.07 7.34 9.05
CA TYR A 28 -1.66 7.77 10.31
C TYR A 28 -2.35 9.12 10.07
N SER A 29 -3.64 9.24 10.35
CA SER A 29 -4.31 10.54 10.23
C SER A 29 -3.81 11.49 11.31
N LEU A 30 -3.05 12.52 10.90
CA LEU A 30 -3.23 13.95 11.16
C LEU A 30 -2.12 14.69 10.39
N ASN A 31 -2.35 14.99 9.11
CA ASN A 31 -1.58 15.94 8.28
C ASN A 31 -0.08 15.69 8.01
N ARG A 32 0.45 14.47 8.06
CA ARG A 32 1.79 14.18 7.51
C ARG A 32 1.86 12.84 6.77
N PRO A 33 2.59 12.76 5.64
CA PRO A 33 2.91 11.48 5.02
C PRO A 33 3.93 10.77 5.92
N ALA A 34 3.57 9.62 6.48
CA ALA A 34 4.47 8.87 7.34
C ALA A 34 5.29 7.86 6.52
N ALA A 35 6.60 8.05 6.49
CA ALA A 35 7.53 7.00 6.11
C ALA A 35 7.47 5.88 7.16
N GLY A 36 7.09 4.66 6.75
CA GLY A 36 7.16 3.44 7.55
C GLY A 36 6.04 3.30 8.59
N CYS A 37 5.19 2.29 8.44
CA CYS A 37 4.05 1.99 9.31
C CYS A 37 4.49 1.33 10.62
N ARG A 38 5.38 1.98 11.39
CA ARG A 38 5.78 1.54 12.73
C ARG A 38 4.93 2.27 13.76
N THR A 39 3.96 1.59 14.37
CA THR A 39 3.31 2.07 15.59
C THR A 39 3.74 1.21 16.77
N GLN A 40 3.87 1.87 17.92
CA GLN A 40 4.29 1.28 19.18
C GLN A 40 3.20 1.57 20.20
N VAL A 41 2.71 0.52 20.86
CA VAL A 41 1.79 0.67 21.99
C VAL A 41 2.40 0.03 23.23
N ARG A 42 2.13 0.63 24.39
CA ARG A 42 2.50 0.01 25.67
C ARG A 42 1.59 -1.18 25.94
N ALA A 43 2.18 -2.29 26.36
CA ALA A 43 1.40 -3.39 26.90
C ALA A 43 0.96 -3.03 28.32
N VAL A 44 -0.35 -3.10 28.59
CA VAL A 44 -0.92 -2.91 29.93
C VAL A 44 -1.44 -4.25 30.41
N ARG A 45 -0.90 -4.76 31.53
CA ARG A 45 -1.20 -6.11 32.04
C ARG A 45 -1.00 -7.21 30.99
N GLY A 46 0.04 -7.07 30.16
CA GLY A 46 0.37 -8.02 29.09
C GLY A 46 -0.46 -7.87 27.81
N LEU A 47 -1.43 -6.94 27.75
CA LEU A 47 -2.23 -6.67 26.56
C LEU A 47 -1.74 -5.40 25.85
N ALA A 48 -1.34 -5.55 24.58
CA ALA A 48 -1.07 -4.46 23.66
C ALA A 48 -2.23 -4.36 22.66
N ALA A 49 -3.05 -3.32 22.79
CA ALA A 49 -4.19 -3.08 21.91
C ALA A 49 -3.86 -1.96 20.92
N PHE A 50 -3.96 -2.27 19.63
CA PHE A 50 -3.83 -1.30 18.54
C PHE A 50 -5.24 -1.00 18.02
N THR A 51 -5.63 0.28 17.97
CA THR A 51 -7.02 0.67 17.68
C THR A 51 -7.16 1.54 16.43
N ASP A 52 -6.04 2.00 15.89
CA ASP A 52 -5.93 2.97 14.80
C ASP A 52 -5.05 2.45 13.64
N ILE A 53 -4.83 1.14 13.56
CA ILE A 53 -4.16 0.54 12.40
C ILE A 53 -5.09 0.65 11.20
N ARG A 54 -4.58 1.25 10.13
CA ARG A 54 -5.27 1.41 8.85
C ARG A 54 -4.40 0.89 7.72
N VAL A 55 -4.98 0.16 6.76
CA VAL A 55 -4.29 -0.24 5.53
C VAL A 55 -4.93 0.53 4.36
N ASP A 56 -4.18 1.45 3.77
CA ASP A 56 -4.65 2.31 2.68
C ASP A 56 -4.47 1.69 1.30
N LYS A 57 -3.45 0.84 1.18
CA LYS A 57 -3.08 0.22 -0.09
C LYS A 57 -3.62 -1.20 -0.14
N ALA A 58 -4.51 -1.45 -1.10
CA ALA A 58 -5.03 -2.77 -1.38
C ALA A 58 -3.89 -3.75 -1.73
N GLY A 59 -4.04 -5.00 -1.32
CA GLY A 59 -3.03 -6.03 -1.51
C GLY A 59 -3.46 -7.38 -0.99
N TYR A 60 -2.90 -8.43 -1.59
CA TYR A 60 -3.16 -9.81 -1.21
C TYR A 60 -1.98 -10.38 -0.43
N GLY A 61 -2.25 -11.28 0.50
CA GLY A 61 -1.22 -11.98 1.28
C GLY A 61 -0.46 -11.08 2.25
N LEU A 62 -1.10 -10.03 2.75
CA LEU A 62 -0.51 -9.11 3.73
C LEU A 62 -0.30 -9.83 5.07
N LYS A 63 0.78 -9.47 5.77
CA LYS A 63 1.17 -10.04 7.06
C LYS A 63 1.53 -8.94 8.04
N MET A 64 1.05 -9.08 9.27
CA MET A 64 1.42 -8.25 10.40
C MET A 64 2.38 -9.01 11.31
N THR A 65 3.45 -8.36 11.72
CA THR A 65 4.45 -8.90 12.63
C THR A 65 4.48 -8.04 13.88
N PHE A 66 4.37 -8.67 15.05
CA PHE A 66 4.43 -8.02 16.35
C PHE A 66 5.71 -8.44 17.06
N ARG A 67 6.47 -7.47 17.53
CA ARG A 67 7.68 -7.70 18.32
C ARG A 67 7.71 -6.82 19.55
N ALA A 68 8.23 -7.35 20.65
CA ALA A 68 8.48 -6.54 21.82
C ALA A 68 9.80 -5.79 21.66
N ILE A 69 9.79 -4.51 22.00
CA ILE A 69 10.96 -3.65 22.03
C ILE A 69 11.07 -2.96 23.40
N ASP A 70 12.28 -2.59 23.79
CA ASP A 70 12.48 -1.70 24.93
C ASP A 70 12.18 -0.23 24.57
N ASN A 71 12.22 0.66 25.55
CA ASN A 71 12.05 2.11 25.35
C ASN A 71 13.16 2.75 24.49
N LEU A 72 14.26 2.04 24.21
CA LEU A 72 15.34 2.48 23.32
C LEU A 72 15.16 1.97 21.87
N GLY A 73 14.13 1.16 21.63
CA GLY A 73 13.81 0.59 20.32
C GLY A 73 14.53 -0.72 20.00
N ASN A 74 15.25 -1.31 20.96
CA ASN A 74 15.93 -2.59 20.79
C ASN A 74 14.90 -3.73 20.82
N VAL A 75 15.00 -4.66 19.88
CA VAL A 75 14.15 -5.85 19.85
C VAL A 75 14.54 -6.77 21.00
N LEU A 76 13.55 -7.09 21.85
CA LEU A 76 13.74 -8.00 22.96
C LEU A 76 13.81 -9.44 22.44
N PRO A 77 14.57 -10.34 23.11
CA PRO A 77 14.70 -11.74 22.72
C PRO A 77 13.46 -12.56 23.13
N VAL A 78 12.28 -12.13 22.68
CA VAL A 78 11.00 -12.85 22.86
C VAL A 78 10.47 -13.29 21.50
N GLN A 79 9.56 -14.26 21.51
CA GLN A 79 8.97 -14.77 20.28
C GLN A 79 8.22 -13.67 19.52
N VAL A 80 8.56 -13.53 18.24
CA VAL A 80 7.86 -12.65 17.30
C VAL A 80 6.53 -13.31 16.93
N ALA A 81 5.42 -12.59 17.09
CA ALA A 81 4.11 -13.05 16.66
C ALA A 81 3.84 -12.57 15.24
N ASN A 82 3.29 -13.46 14.40
CA ASN A 82 2.89 -13.13 13.03
C ASN A 82 1.40 -13.39 12.87
N TYR A 83 0.71 -12.49 12.17
CA TYR A 83 -0.69 -12.58 11.80
C TYR A 83 -0.83 -12.46 10.29
N GLY A 84 -1.67 -13.30 9.71
CA GLY A 84 -1.90 -13.38 8.26
C GLY A 84 -1.55 -14.75 7.66
N PRO A 85 -1.66 -14.91 6.32
CA PRO A 85 -2.00 -13.85 5.36
C PRO A 85 -3.44 -13.34 5.49
N PHE A 86 -3.66 -12.06 5.17
CA PHE A 86 -4.99 -11.49 4.94
C PHE A 86 -4.95 -10.61 3.69
N ASP A 87 -6.12 -10.38 3.12
CA ASP A 87 -6.29 -9.60 1.89
C ASP A 87 -7.01 -8.28 2.21
N VAL A 88 -6.66 -7.24 1.46
CA VAL A 88 -7.34 -5.95 1.46
C VAL A 88 -7.76 -5.66 0.03
N ASP A 89 -9.07 -5.73 -0.21
CA ASP A 89 -9.64 -5.45 -1.52
C ASP A 89 -9.57 -3.97 -1.86
N PRO A 90 -9.41 -3.62 -3.15
CA PRO A 90 -9.57 -2.25 -3.60
C PRO A 90 -11.00 -1.76 -3.36
N GLY A 91 -11.14 -0.46 -3.14
CA GLY A 91 -12.45 0.19 -2.98
C GLY A 91 -13.26 0.23 -4.29
N VAL A 92 -14.40 0.91 -4.22
CA VAL A 92 -15.25 1.11 -5.39
C VAL A 92 -14.50 1.87 -6.50
N PRO A 93 -14.70 1.50 -7.79
CA PRO A 93 -14.15 2.26 -8.92
C PRO A 93 -14.48 3.75 -8.84
N PHE A 94 -13.47 4.58 -9.02
CA PHE A 94 -13.59 6.03 -8.93
C PHE A 94 -13.04 6.75 -10.17
N GLN A 95 -11.91 6.30 -10.72
CA GLN A 95 -11.27 6.97 -11.86
C GLN A 95 -10.57 6.02 -12.83
N LEU A 96 -10.28 6.53 -14.03
CA LEU A 96 -9.35 5.93 -14.97
C LEU A 96 -8.01 6.66 -14.90
N SER A 97 -6.91 5.92 -14.78
CA SER A 97 -5.56 6.47 -14.82
C SER A 97 -4.79 5.93 -16.02
N VAL A 98 -4.11 6.81 -16.76
CA VAL A 98 -3.27 6.41 -17.90
C VAL A 98 -1.97 5.82 -17.37
N VAL A 99 -1.69 4.57 -17.72
CA VAL A 99 -0.44 3.89 -17.36
C VAL A 99 0.56 3.85 -18.52
N ARG A 100 0.08 4.02 -19.75
CA ARG A 100 0.96 4.17 -20.92
C ARG A 100 0.38 5.17 -21.90
N GLN A 101 1.19 6.16 -22.26
CA GLN A 101 0.86 7.12 -23.31
C GLN A 101 1.06 6.48 -24.69
N PRO A 102 0.22 6.85 -25.68
CA PRO A 102 0.46 6.46 -27.06
C PRO A 102 1.71 7.15 -27.61
N SER A 103 2.48 6.46 -28.46
CA SER A 103 3.64 7.05 -29.14
C SER A 103 3.84 6.44 -30.53
N THR A 104 4.23 7.28 -31.48
CA THR A 104 4.65 6.85 -32.82
C THR A 104 6.11 6.41 -32.89
N GLU A 105 6.95 6.82 -31.94
CA GLU A 105 8.40 6.62 -32.00
C GLU A 105 8.90 5.47 -31.09
N GLY A 106 8.05 4.94 -30.19
CA GLY A 106 8.47 3.95 -29.20
C GLY A 106 9.13 4.60 -27.97
N GLU A 107 9.78 3.81 -27.10
CA GLU A 107 10.56 4.31 -25.95
C GLU A 107 11.96 4.81 -26.36
N LYS A 108 12.41 4.49 -27.58
CA LYS A 108 13.67 4.96 -28.17
C LYS A 108 13.33 5.95 -29.28
N LEU A 109 13.63 7.22 -29.05
CA LEU A 109 13.41 8.33 -30.00
C LEU A 109 14.12 8.07 -31.34
N PHE A 110 13.68 8.76 -32.39
CA PHE A 110 14.25 8.87 -33.77
C PHE A 110 13.43 8.23 -34.91
N LEU A 111 12.20 7.76 -34.69
CA LEU A 111 11.32 7.33 -35.79
C LEU A 111 10.08 8.21 -35.88
N ILE A 112 9.97 9.00 -36.94
CA ILE A 112 8.74 9.74 -37.23
C ILE A 112 7.56 8.79 -37.49
N GLY A 113 6.42 9.07 -36.86
CA GLY A 113 5.19 8.34 -37.11
C GLY A 113 4.71 8.47 -38.54
N GLN A 114 4.23 7.36 -39.12
CA GLN A 114 3.62 7.35 -40.46
C GLN A 114 2.11 7.11 -40.36
N PRO A 115 1.29 7.82 -41.15
CA PRO A 115 -0.13 7.50 -41.29
C PRO A 115 -0.35 6.03 -41.67
N GLY A 116 -1.39 5.42 -41.11
CA GLY A 116 -1.73 4.01 -41.38
C GLY A 116 -0.84 2.97 -40.68
N ARG A 117 0.20 3.38 -39.95
CA ARG A 117 0.96 2.47 -39.07
C ARG A 117 0.30 2.35 -37.71
N ILE A 118 0.42 1.16 -37.10
CA ILE A 118 0.12 0.96 -35.69
C ILE A 118 1.08 1.82 -34.84
N LEU A 119 0.59 2.41 -33.75
CA LEU A 119 1.45 3.12 -32.80
C LEU A 119 2.47 2.16 -32.19
N ALA A 120 3.72 2.61 -32.10
CA ALA A 120 4.80 1.88 -31.47
C ALA A 120 4.53 1.63 -29.98
N LEU A 121 3.95 2.62 -29.27
CA LEU A 121 3.34 2.41 -27.96
C LEU A 121 1.83 2.57 -28.05
N GLN A 122 1.12 1.51 -27.68
CA GLN A 122 -0.33 1.52 -27.55
C GLN A 122 -0.75 2.12 -26.21
N PRO A 123 -1.76 2.98 -26.13
CA PRO A 123 -2.20 3.54 -24.86
C PRO A 123 -2.81 2.45 -23.97
N SER A 124 -2.63 2.58 -22.65
CA SER A 124 -3.32 1.73 -21.69
C SER A 124 -3.71 2.52 -20.45
N VAL A 125 -4.83 2.12 -19.84
CA VAL A 125 -5.39 2.70 -18.63
C VAL A 125 -5.68 1.62 -17.61
N VAL A 126 -5.70 1.99 -16.34
CA VAL A 126 -6.19 1.16 -15.23
C VAL A 126 -7.36 1.86 -14.56
N ILE A 127 -8.27 1.07 -14.01
CA ILE A 127 -9.35 1.58 -13.16
C ILE A 127 -8.82 1.65 -11.73
N GLN A 128 -9.00 2.78 -11.07
CA GLN A 128 -8.59 2.98 -9.69
C GLN A 128 -9.76 3.35 -8.79
N ASP A 129 -9.67 2.96 -7.52
CA ASP A 129 -10.51 3.51 -6.46
C ASP A 129 -10.08 4.95 -6.08
N ALA A 130 -10.79 5.56 -5.14
CA ALA A 130 -10.47 6.91 -4.67
C ALA A 130 -9.11 7.02 -3.94
N GLY A 131 -8.54 5.89 -3.50
CA GLY A 131 -7.22 5.79 -2.88
C GLY A 131 -6.09 5.47 -3.85
N GLY A 132 -6.37 5.35 -5.16
CA GLY A 132 -5.36 4.99 -6.17
C GLY A 132 -5.02 3.49 -6.20
N ASN A 133 -5.85 2.62 -5.63
CA ASN A 133 -5.72 1.18 -5.77
C ASN A 133 -6.31 0.70 -7.09
N GLU A 134 -5.58 -0.16 -7.79
CA GLU A 134 -6.09 -0.78 -9.02
C GLU A 134 -7.23 -1.72 -8.70
N VAL A 135 -8.37 -1.52 -9.37
CA VAL A 135 -9.55 -2.35 -9.18
C VAL A 135 -9.52 -3.50 -10.18
N THR A 136 -9.05 -4.67 -9.74
CA THR A 136 -8.84 -5.84 -10.60
C THR A 136 -10.07 -6.75 -10.73
N VAL A 137 -11.00 -6.68 -9.77
CA VAL A 137 -12.23 -7.48 -9.71
C VAL A 137 -13.45 -6.67 -10.17
N LEU A 138 -13.64 -6.55 -11.48
CA LEU A 138 -14.82 -5.89 -12.06
C LEU A 138 -15.61 -6.80 -12.99
N VAL A 139 -16.93 -6.84 -12.76
CA VAL A 139 -17.92 -7.61 -13.54
C VAL A 139 -18.43 -6.87 -14.79
N LYS A 140 -18.10 -5.59 -14.98
CA LYS A 140 -18.41 -4.82 -16.20
C LYS A 140 -17.18 -4.02 -16.66
N ARG A 141 -16.72 -4.27 -17.89
CA ARG A 141 -15.39 -3.85 -18.38
C ARG A 141 -15.42 -2.95 -19.62
N ARG A 142 -16.39 -2.04 -19.75
CA ARG A 142 -16.41 -1.14 -20.92
C ARG A 142 -15.64 0.14 -20.65
N VAL A 143 -14.44 0.25 -21.22
CA VAL A 143 -13.69 1.49 -21.36
C VAL A 143 -13.82 1.95 -22.81
N THR A 144 -14.17 3.22 -23.03
CA THR A 144 -14.23 3.82 -24.36
C THR A 144 -13.16 4.89 -24.47
N ALA A 145 -12.42 4.92 -25.57
CA ALA A 145 -11.49 5.99 -25.90
C ALA A 145 -12.01 6.75 -27.12
N ARG A 146 -11.66 8.03 -27.22
CA ARG A 146 -11.91 8.84 -28.40
C ARG A 146 -10.64 9.57 -28.79
N LEU A 147 -10.28 9.47 -30.06
CA LEU A 147 -9.19 10.25 -30.65
C LEU A 147 -9.78 11.53 -31.22
N PHE A 148 -9.10 12.64 -30.97
CA PHE A 148 -9.45 13.95 -31.48
C PHE A 148 -8.22 14.64 -32.06
N GLN A 149 -8.42 15.44 -33.09
CA GLN A 149 -7.44 16.37 -33.62
C GLN A 149 -7.98 17.78 -33.37
N ASN A 150 -7.17 18.64 -32.74
CA ASN A 150 -7.50 20.06 -32.56
C ASN A 150 -7.27 20.85 -33.84
#